data_AF-A0A6B2CV72-F1
#
_entry.id   AF-A0A6B2CV72-F1
#
_cell.length_a   1.000
_cell.length_b   1.000
_cell.length_c   1.000
_cell.angle_alpha   90.00
_cell.angle_beta   90.00
_cell.angle_gamma   90.00
#
_symmetry.space_group_name_H-M   'P 1'
#
loop_
_entity.id
_entity.type
_entity.pdbx_description
1 polymer ?
#
loop_
_entity_poly.entity_id
_entity_poly.type
_entity_poly.pdbx_seq_one_letter_code
_entity_poly.pdbx_strand_id
1 'polypeptide(L)'
;MSSRLFVLESLVKYRRVSAYDLAKHAPFAASTIYYMLEKLSDEGYAEKAEGYYTPTFKAVLEYYKLKGCDSYLSNTVIAMVGPRLVQNISQVELCAVLHRLATAGVEAKTPAAAVMEYFNGKLDVKGLLSAGPEFRMFVALVFAGAGAEVDGDHRGILTGGIFVGFCRRCGLVVTPCRNIKL
;
A
#
# COMPACT_ATOMS: atom_id res chain seq x y z
N MET A 1 2.38 -26.24 2.08
CA MET A 1 1.90 -24.91 1.62
C MET A 1 0.39 -25.01 1.39
N SER A 2 -0.43 -24.14 1.99
CA SER A 2 -1.88 -24.17 1.79
C SER A 2 -2.29 -23.47 0.48
N SER A 3 -3.44 -23.83 -0.08
CA SER A 3 -4.00 -23.16 -1.27
C SER A 3 -4.24 -21.67 -1.03
N ARG A 4 -4.64 -21.28 0.19
CA ARG A 4 -4.79 -19.87 0.58
C ARG A 4 -3.48 -19.11 0.45
N LEU A 5 -2.42 -19.60 1.07
CA LEU A 5 -1.11 -18.94 1.03
C LEU A 5 -0.58 -18.88 -0.41
N PHE A 6 -0.74 -19.94 -1.19
CA PHE A 6 -0.35 -19.97 -2.60
C PHE A 6 -1.06 -18.89 -3.43
N VAL A 7 -2.38 -18.75 -3.28
CA VAL A 7 -3.15 -17.74 -4.02
C VAL A 7 -2.80 -16.32 -3.56
N LEU A 8 -2.65 -16.09 -2.24
CA LEU A 8 -2.21 -14.80 -1.71
C LEU A 8 -0.82 -14.40 -2.22
N GLU A 9 0.13 -15.33 -2.17
CA GLU A 9 1.49 -15.13 -2.71
C GLU A 9 1.46 -14.83 -4.20
N SER A 10 0.61 -15.52 -4.97
CA SER A 10 0.46 -15.27 -6.40
C SER A 10 -0.15 -13.89 -6.69
N LEU A 11 -1.14 -13.46 -5.90
CA LEU A 11 -1.74 -12.12 -6.01
C LEU A 11 -0.69 -11.04 -5.79
N VAL A 12 0.11 -11.15 -4.73
CA VAL A 12 1.19 -10.19 -4.44
C VAL A 12 2.25 -10.24 -5.54
N LYS A 13 2.77 -11.43 -5.86
CA LYS A 13 3.86 -11.59 -6.83
C LYS A 13 3.51 -11.07 -8.23
N TYR A 14 2.33 -11.41 -8.73
CA TYR A 14 1.94 -11.08 -10.11
C TYR A 14 1.15 -9.77 -10.21
N ARG A 15 0.63 -9.24 -9.09
CA ARG A 15 -0.17 -8.00 -8.96
C ARG A 15 -1.49 -7.97 -9.73
N ARG A 16 -1.68 -8.85 -10.71
CA ARG A 16 -2.91 -9.09 -11.44
C ARG A 16 -2.90 -10.53 -11.93
N VAL A 17 -3.91 -11.31 -11.57
CA VAL A 17 -4.02 -12.73 -11.96
C VAL A 17 -5.40 -13.02 -12.53
N SER A 18 -5.48 -13.86 -13.56
CA SER A 18 -6.74 -14.49 -13.95
C SER A 18 -6.89 -15.81 -13.19
N ALA A 19 -8.12 -16.20 -12.85
CA ALA A 19 -8.37 -17.48 -12.19
C ALA A 19 -7.92 -18.66 -13.04
N TYR A 20 -8.12 -18.57 -14.36
CA TYR A 20 -7.73 -19.59 -15.32
C TYR A 20 -6.21 -19.79 -15.39
N ASP A 21 -5.45 -18.71 -15.59
CA ASP A 21 -3.99 -18.79 -15.72
C ASP A 21 -3.36 -19.28 -14.41
N LEU A 22 -3.87 -18.79 -13.28
CA LEU A 22 -3.38 -19.23 -11.97
C LEU A 22 -3.66 -20.72 -11.75
N ALA A 23 -4.86 -21.20 -12.07
CA ALA A 23 -5.24 -22.60 -11.89
C ALA A 23 -4.43 -23.55 -12.77
N LYS A 24 -4.11 -23.16 -14.01
CA LYS A 24 -3.32 -23.96 -14.96
C LYS A 24 -1.93 -24.33 -14.43
N HIS A 25 -1.34 -23.46 -13.63
CA HIS A 25 0.02 -23.62 -13.10
C HIS A 25 0.05 -23.96 -11.60
N ALA A 26 -1.12 -24.12 -10.98
CA ALA A 26 -1.23 -24.39 -9.55
C ALA A 26 -1.01 -25.89 -9.24
N PRO A 27 -0.40 -26.21 -8.08
CA PRO A 27 -0.31 -27.59 -7.58
C PRO A 27 -1.61 -28.04 -6.90
N PHE A 28 -2.76 -27.44 -7.24
CA PHE A 28 -4.07 -27.67 -6.64
C PHE A 28 -5.13 -27.85 -7.72
N ALA A 29 -6.25 -28.50 -7.38
CA ALA A 29 -7.39 -28.59 -8.28
C ALA A 29 -7.88 -27.18 -8.70
N ALA A 30 -8.31 -27.04 -9.96
CA ALA A 30 -8.78 -25.77 -10.48
C ALA A 30 -9.93 -25.19 -9.65
N SER A 31 -10.90 -26.01 -9.25
CA SER A 31 -12.01 -25.61 -8.36
C SER A 31 -11.53 -25.00 -7.04
N THR A 32 -10.45 -25.54 -6.46
CA THR A 32 -9.84 -25.00 -5.24
C THR A 32 -9.26 -23.61 -5.46
N ILE A 33 -8.63 -23.36 -6.60
CA ILE A 33 -8.06 -22.04 -6.92
C ILE A 33 -9.16 -21.00 -7.14
N TYR A 34 -10.20 -21.36 -7.89
CA TYR A 34 -11.34 -20.48 -8.14
C TYR A 34 -12.04 -20.13 -6.83
N TYR A 35 -12.37 -21.14 -6.01
CA TYR A 35 -12.96 -20.95 -4.69
C TYR A 35 -12.10 -20.04 -3.81
N MET A 36 -10.79 -20.25 -3.78
CA MET A 36 -9.91 -19.48 -2.91
C MET A 36 -9.75 -18.02 -3.36
N LEU A 37 -9.72 -17.75 -4.67
CA LEU A 37 -9.71 -16.39 -5.19
C LEU A 37 -11.00 -15.63 -4.83
N GLU A 38 -12.16 -16.26 -5.01
CA GLU A 38 -13.45 -15.66 -4.61
C GLU A 38 -13.48 -15.40 -3.11
N LYS A 39 -13.09 -16.39 -2.29
CA LYS A 39 -13.03 -16.24 -0.83
C LYS A 39 -12.12 -15.10 -0.38
N LEU A 40 -10.92 -14.97 -0.98
CA LEU A 40 -10.01 -13.86 -0.68
C LEU A 40 -10.59 -12.52 -1.14
N SER A 41 -11.37 -12.50 -2.22
CA SER A 41 -12.05 -11.30 -2.67
C SER A 41 -13.16 -10.87 -1.71
N ASP A 42 -13.99 -11.82 -1.26
CA ASP A 42 -15.06 -11.59 -0.26
C ASP A 42 -14.49 -11.05 1.06
N GLU A 43 -13.35 -11.59 1.50
CA GLU A 43 -12.63 -11.14 2.70
C GLU A 43 -11.87 -9.80 2.51
N GLY A 44 -11.85 -9.27 1.29
CA GLY A 44 -11.25 -7.97 0.96
C GLY A 44 -9.75 -7.99 0.70
N TYR A 45 -9.13 -9.17 0.56
CA TYR A 45 -7.72 -9.33 0.17
C TYR A 45 -7.50 -9.16 -1.34
N ALA A 46 -8.54 -9.33 -2.15
CA ALA A 46 -8.48 -9.11 -3.58
C ALA A 46 -9.66 -8.29 -4.09
N GLU A 47 -9.42 -7.49 -5.12
CA GLU A 47 -10.47 -6.85 -5.91
C GLU A 47 -10.61 -7.60 -7.24
N LYS A 48 -11.85 -7.90 -7.61
CA LYS A 48 -12.19 -8.56 -8.86
C LYS A 48 -12.71 -7.54 -9.86
N ALA A 49 -12.03 -7.39 -10.98
CA ALA A 49 -12.43 -6.51 -12.08
C ALA A 49 -12.07 -7.14 -13.43
N GLU A 50 -13.01 -7.11 -14.38
CA GLU A 50 -12.80 -7.57 -15.77
C GLU A 50 -12.24 -9.00 -15.87
N GLY A 51 -12.61 -9.90 -14.95
CA GLY A 51 -12.12 -11.29 -14.93
C GLY A 51 -10.73 -11.48 -14.32
N TYR A 52 -10.14 -10.42 -13.75
CA TYR A 52 -8.87 -10.46 -13.03
C TYR A 52 -9.04 -10.15 -11.56
N TYR A 53 -8.10 -10.67 -10.77
CA TYR A 53 -7.96 -10.38 -9.34
C TYR A 53 -6.67 -9.59 -9.13
N THR A 54 -6.78 -8.49 -8.40
CA THR A 54 -5.66 -7.65 -7.97
C THR A 54 -5.56 -7.64 -6.44
N PRO A 55 -4.36 -7.71 -5.84
CA PRO A 55 -4.24 -7.65 -4.39
C PRO A 55 -4.66 -6.27 -3.88
N THR A 56 -5.32 -6.24 -2.72
CA THR A 56 -5.50 -5.01 -1.95
C THR A 56 -4.31 -4.77 -1.03
N PHE A 57 -4.24 -3.60 -0.41
CA PHE A 57 -3.25 -3.32 0.63
C PHE A 57 -3.43 -4.23 1.86
N LYS A 58 -4.66 -4.69 2.13
CA LYS A 58 -4.94 -5.72 3.15
C LYS A 58 -4.19 -7.02 2.86
N ALA A 59 -4.15 -7.45 1.59
CA ALA A 59 -3.36 -8.62 1.16
C ALA A 59 -1.86 -8.43 1.33
N VAL A 60 -1.35 -7.22 1.07
CA VAL A 60 0.06 -6.89 1.33
C VAL A 60 0.39 -7.10 2.80
N LEU A 61 -0.40 -6.52 3.72
CA LEU A 61 -0.14 -6.65 5.16
C LEU A 61 -0.26 -8.10 5.64
N GLU A 62 -1.21 -8.86 5.11
CA GLU A 62 -1.35 -10.29 5.41
C GLU A 62 -0.16 -11.11 4.89
N TYR A 63 0.27 -10.85 3.66
CA TYR A 63 1.45 -11.50 3.11
C TYR A 63 2.69 -11.18 3.95
N TYR A 64 2.86 -9.92 4.35
CA TYR A 64 3.95 -9.51 5.24
C TYR A 64 3.96 -10.31 6.55
N LYS A 65 2.79 -10.49 7.19
CA LYS A 65 2.68 -11.29 8.42
C LYS A 65 3.09 -12.75 8.21
N LEU A 66 2.82 -13.32 7.04
CA LEU A 66 3.06 -14.74 6.73
C LEU A 66 4.46 -15.04 6.18
N LYS A 67 5.07 -14.09 5.46
CA LYS A 67 6.31 -14.31 4.69
C LYS A 67 7.41 -13.29 4.98
N GLY A 68 7.10 -12.23 5.72
CA GLY A 68 7.99 -11.09 5.91
C GLY A 68 8.03 -10.19 4.67
N CYS A 69 9.12 -9.43 4.55
CA CYS A 69 9.28 -8.45 3.49
C CYS A 69 10.31 -8.90 2.46
N ASP A 70 9.82 -9.23 1.26
CA ASP A 70 10.63 -9.57 0.10
C ASP A 70 10.47 -8.53 -1.03
N SER A 71 11.22 -8.71 -2.12
CA SER A 71 11.19 -7.79 -3.25
C SER A 71 9.83 -7.79 -3.97
N TYR A 72 9.08 -8.88 -3.96
CA TYR A 72 7.74 -8.94 -4.57
C TYR A 72 6.76 -8.05 -3.82
N LEU A 73 6.73 -8.14 -2.49
CA LEU A 73 5.91 -7.31 -1.62
C LEU A 73 6.28 -5.82 -1.79
N SER A 74 7.57 -5.49 -1.74
CA SER A 74 8.00 -4.10 -1.93
C SER A 74 7.59 -3.53 -3.28
N ASN A 75 7.80 -4.28 -4.37
CA ASN A 75 7.38 -3.89 -5.72
C ASN A 75 5.86 -3.74 -5.87
N THR A 76 5.10 -4.53 -5.11
CA THR A 76 3.63 -4.46 -5.09
C THR A 76 3.16 -3.17 -4.43
N VAL A 77 3.71 -2.84 -3.25
CA VAL A 77 3.35 -1.59 -2.56
C VAL A 77 3.75 -0.37 -3.39
N ILE A 78 4.93 -0.40 -3.98
CA ILE A 78 5.41 0.61 -4.93
C ILE A 78 4.39 0.85 -6.06
N ALA A 79 3.85 -0.22 -6.65
CA ALA A 79 2.84 -0.11 -7.69
C ALA A 79 1.54 0.51 -7.20
N MET A 80 1.16 0.26 -5.94
CA MET A 80 -0.05 0.82 -5.32
C MET A 80 0.05 2.30 -4.97
N VAL A 81 1.23 2.77 -4.52
CA VAL A 81 1.44 4.17 -4.09
C VAL A 81 1.91 5.09 -5.22
N GLY A 82 2.40 4.54 -6.32
CA GLY A 82 2.76 5.29 -7.53
C GLY A 82 4.22 5.11 -7.94
N PRO A 83 4.51 4.50 -9.11
CA PRO A 83 5.86 4.09 -9.50
C PRO A 83 6.84 5.25 -9.75
N ARG A 84 6.34 6.47 -9.99
CA ARG A 84 7.19 7.64 -10.26
C ARG A 84 7.85 8.21 -9.00
N LEU A 85 7.35 7.86 -7.81
CA LEU A 85 7.83 8.40 -6.53
C LEU A 85 8.74 7.43 -5.77
N VAL A 86 9.02 6.26 -6.36
CA VAL A 86 9.74 5.11 -5.78
C VAL A 86 11.19 5.39 -5.45
N GLN A 87 11.82 6.33 -6.15
CA GLN A 87 13.21 6.71 -5.90
C GLN A 87 13.44 7.28 -4.49
N ASN A 88 12.35 7.60 -3.77
CA ASN A 88 12.39 8.25 -2.48
C ASN A 88 12.13 7.29 -1.31
N ILE A 89 12.08 5.97 -1.50
CA ILE A 89 11.99 5.02 -0.37
C ILE A 89 12.74 3.73 -0.70
N SER A 90 13.65 3.33 0.18
CA SER A 90 14.35 2.06 0.05
C SER A 90 13.47 0.89 0.49
N GLN A 91 13.85 -0.33 0.10
CA GLN A 91 13.16 -1.54 0.53
C GLN A 91 13.15 -1.67 2.06
N VAL A 92 14.27 -1.36 2.73
CA VAL A 92 14.39 -1.49 4.20
C VAL A 92 13.41 -0.57 4.92
N GLU A 93 13.33 0.69 4.48
CA GLU A 93 12.43 1.70 5.04
C GLU A 93 10.97 1.29 4.85
N LEU A 94 10.64 0.81 3.64
CA LEU A 94 9.31 0.29 3.33
C LEU A 94 8.93 -0.92 4.21
N CYS A 95 9.86 -1.87 4.38
CA CYS A 95 9.65 -3.03 5.23
C CYS A 95 9.41 -2.64 6.70
N ALA A 96 10.13 -1.64 7.22
CA ALA A 96 9.93 -1.12 8.58
C ALA A 96 8.54 -0.50 8.74
N VAL A 97 8.04 0.21 7.72
CA VAL A 97 6.69 0.78 7.75
C VAL A 97 5.63 -0.32 7.69
N LEU A 98 5.79 -1.33 6.82
CA LEU A 98 4.84 -2.44 6.74
C LEU A 98 4.82 -3.26 8.02
N HIS A 99 5.97 -3.46 8.68
CA HIS A 99 6.03 -4.01 10.03
C HIS A 99 5.16 -3.22 11.00
N ARG A 100 5.34 -1.90 11.04
CA ARG A 100 4.60 -1.01 11.94
C ARG A 100 3.08 -1.07 11.69
N LEU A 101 2.65 -1.04 10.44
CA LEU A 101 1.23 -1.10 10.07
C LEU A 101 0.62 -2.48 10.39
N ALA A 102 1.34 -3.57 10.09
CA ALA A 102 0.88 -4.92 10.37
C ALA A 102 0.75 -5.18 11.88
N THR A 103 1.72 -4.71 12.68
CA THR A 103 1.71 -4.81 14.15
C THR A 103 0.59 -3.96 14.77
N ALA A 104 0.24 -2.84 14.15
CA ALA A 104 -0.89 -2.02 14.56
C ALA A 104 -2.27 -2.64 14.22
N GLY A 105 -2.30 -3.76 13.50
CA GLY A 105 -3.54 -4.46 13.17
C GLY A 105 -4.36 -3.82 12.04
N VAL A 106 -3.73 -3.00 11.18
CA VAL A 106 -4.41 -2.32 10.07
C VAL A 106 -4.97 -3.32 9.06
N GLU A 107 -6.23 -3.13 8.64
CA GLU A 107 -6.93 -4.00 7.67
C GLU A 107 -7.41 -3.29 6.39
N ALA A 108 -7.09 -2.00 6.22
CA ALA A 108 -7.50 -1.22 5.05
C ALA A 108 -7.08 -1.81 3.70
N LYS A 109 -7.99 -1.66 2.71
CA LYS A 109 -7.78 -2.12 1.32
C LYS A 109 -6.84 -1.25 0.50
N THR A 110 -6.60 0.01 0.87
CA THR A 110 -5.70 0.93 0.15
C THR A 110 -4.62 1.51 1.07
N PRO A 111 -3.45 1.92 0.53
CA PRO A 111 -2.42 2.55 1.35
C PRO A 111 -2.89 3.81 2.08
N ALA A 112 -3.71 4.64 1.43
CA ALA A 112 -4.24 5.86 2.04
C ALA A 112 -5.20 5.56 3.19
N ALA A 113 -6.12 4.60 2.99
CA ALA A 113 -7.00 4.16 4.07
C ALA A 113 -6.21 3.51 5.22
N ALA A 114 -5.12 2.79 4.93
CA ALA A 114 -4.25 2.19 5.95
C ALA A 114 -3.55 3.22 6.82
N VAL A 115 -3.06 4.31 6.21
CA VAL A 115 -2.50 5.45 6.95
C VAL A 115 -3.58 6.10 7.82
N MET A 116 -4.79 6.32 7.28
CA MET A 116 -5.88 6.92 8.06
C MET A 116 -6.32 6.02 9.21
N GLU A 117 -6.44 4.71 8.99
CA GLU A 117 -6.77 3.71 9.99
C GLU A 117 -5.73 3.65 11.11
N TYR A 118 -4.44 3.69 10.76
CA TYR A 118 -3.35 3.78 11.73
C TYR A 118 -3.49 4.99 12.68
N PHE A 119 -4.10 6.08 12.21
CA PHE A 119 -4.39 7.28 12.99
C PHE A 119 -5.86 7.36 13.45
N ASN A 120 -6.56 6.25 13.62
CA ASN A 120 -7.94 6.19 14.11
C ASN A 120 -8.92 7.06 13.29
N GLY A 121 -8.73 7.12 11.97
CA GLY A 121 -9.60 7.82 11.02
C GLY A 121 -9.33 9.32 10.86
N LYS A 122 -8.40 9.91 11.63
CA LYS A 122 -8.00 11.32 11.49
C LYS A 122 -6.49 11.46 11.60
N LEU A 123 -5.85 11.99 10.55
CA LEU A 123 -4.40 12.16 10.54
C LEU A 123 -3.93 12.99 11.75
N ASP A 124 -3.25 12.35 12.69
CA ASP A 124 -2.63 13.02 13.84
C ASP A 124 -1.34 13.68 13.40
N VAL A 125 -1.42 14.97 13.13
CA VAL A 125 -0.31 15.80 12.66
C VAL A 125 0.84 15.80 13.68
N LYS A 126 0.56 15.79 14.99
CA LYS A 126 1.60 15.78 16.02
C LYS A 126 2.31 14.43 16.04
N GLY A 127 1.55 13.34 16.10
CA GLY A 127 2.08 11.98 16.03
C GLY A 127 2.88 11.72 14.75
N LEU A 128 2.42 12.26 13.61
CA LEU A 128 3.13 12.15 12.34
C LEU A 128 4.46 12.93 12.36
N LEU A 129 4.49 14.16 12.87
CA LEU A 129 5.74 14.93 12.96
C LEU A 129 6.78 14.26 13.86
N SER A 130 6.32 13.61 14.94
CA SER A 130 7.16 12.85 15.88
C SER A 130 7.51 11.44 15.40
N ALA A 131 6.94 10.96 14.29
CA ALA A 131 7.25 9.65 13.75
C ALA A 131 8.67 9.62 13.13
N GLY A 132 9.25 8.41 13.09
CA GLY A 132 10.52 8.18 12.40
C GLY A 132 10.49 8.61 10.92
N PRO A 133 11.66 8.92 10.33
CA PRO A 133 11.77 9.42 8.96
C PRO A 133 11.09 8.49 7.94
N GLU A 134 11.31 7.18 8.05
CA GLU A 134 10.71 6.14 7.18
C GLU A 134 9.20 6.28 7.07
N PHE A 135 8.53 6.46 8.22
CA PHE A 135 7.08 6.50 8.29
C PHE A 135 6.53 7.81 7.75
N ARG A 136 7.20 8.93 8.02
CA ARG A 136 6.84 10.24 7.45
C ARG A 136 6.97 10.23 5.92
N MET A 137 8.05 9.67 5.40
CA MET A 137 8.27 9.53 3.96
C MET A 137 7.21 8.64 3.32
N PHE A 138 6.88 7.50 3.93
CA PHE A 138 5.80 6.64 3.43
C PHE A 138 4.44 7.34 3.44
N VAL A 139 4.11 8.06 4.52
CA VAL A 139 2.84 8.81 4.59
C VAL A 139 2.79 9.91 3.52
N ALA A 140 3.87 10.66 3.31
CA ALA A 140 3.98 11.63 2.23
C ALA A 140 3.85 10.97 0.85
N LEU A 141 4.47 9.80 0.63
CA LEU A 141 4.36 9.02 -0.60
C LEU A 141 2.91 8.61 -0.89
N VAL A 142 2.24 8.05 0.12
CA VAL A 142 0.84 7.61 0.03
C VAL A 142 -0.07 8.76 -0.34
N PHE A 143 0.05 9.90 0.36
CA PHE A 143 -0.79 11.06 0.07
C PHE A 143 -0.41 11.77 -1.23
N ALA A 144 0.84 11.74 -1.68
CA ALA A 144 1.22 12.21 -3.00
C ALA A 144 0.63 11.33 -4.12
N GLY A 145 0.59 10.00 -3.91
CA GLY A 145 0.02 9.05 -4.85
C GLY A 145 -1.50 9.18 -4.98
N ALA A 146 -2.20 9.22 -3.83
CA ALA A 146 -3.66 9.31 -3.76
C ALA A 146 -4.19 10.75 -3.94
N GLY A 147 -3.39 11.75 -3.59
CA GLY A 147 -3.79 13.15 -3.55
C GLY A 147 -3.77 13.82 -4.91
N ALA A 148 -4.53 14.92 -4.97
CA ALA A 148 -4.57 15.82 -6.11
C ALA A 148 -3.35 16.74 -6.13
N GLU A 149 -3.11 17.33 -7.31
CA GLU A 149 -2.23 18.48 -7.45
C GLU A 149 -2.84 19.65 -6.67
N VAL A 150 -2.09 20.17 -5.70
CA VAL A 150 -2.49 21.32 -4.87
C VAL A 150 -2.16 22.61 -5.63
N ASP A 151 -1.00 22.63 -6.27
CA ASP A 151 -0.55 23.66 -7.21
C ASP A 151 0.48 23.03 -8.17
N GLY A 152 1.04 23.82 -9.09
CA GLY A 152 2.02 23.36 -10.08
C GLY A 152 3.29 22.70 -9.51
N ASP A 153 3.59 22.84 -8.21
CA ASP A 153 4.78 22.32 -7.55
C ASP A 153 4.48 21.26 -6.46
N HIS A 154 3.23 21.11 -6.03
CA HIS A 154 2.84 20.28 -4.89
C HIS A 154 1.74 19.27 -5.22
N ARG A 155 1.93 18.01 -4.78
CA ARG A 155 0.91 16.96 -4.87
C ARG A 155 0.78 16.25 -3.54
N GLY A 156 -0.42 16.21 -2.97
CA GLY A 156 -0.63 15.67 -1.63
C GLY A 156 -1.85 16.26 -0.94
N ILE A 157 -1.76 16.38 0.38
CA ILE A 157 -2.81 16.99 1.21
C ILE A 157 -2.25 18.08 2.10
N LEU A 158 -3.10 19.05 2.43
CA LEU A 158 -2.87 20.05 3.46
C LEU A 158 -3.79 19.80 4.64
N THR A 159 -3.21 19.65 5.83
CA THR A 159 -3.97 19.39 7.05
C THR A 159 -3.26 19.93 8.28
N GLY A 160 -4.00 20.62 9.15
CA GLY A 160 -3.45 21.21 10.37
C GLY A 160 -2.28 22.17 10.15
N GLY A 161 -2.24 22.87 9.00
CA GLY A 161 -1.14 23.76 8.63
C GLY A 161 0.13 23.04 8.13
N ILE A 162 0.06 21.73 7.89
CA ILE A 162 1.16 20.90 7.42
C ILE A 162 0.82 20.33 6.05
N PHE A 163 1.80 20.41 5.15
CA PHE A 163 1.76 19.73 3.86
C PHE A 163 2.32 18.32 4.02
N VAL A 164 1.59 17.35 3.47
CA VAL A 164 1.94 15.94 3.49
C VAL A 164 1.85 15.42 2.06
N GLY A 165 3.01 15.25 1.42
CA GLY A 165 3.02 14.90 0.00
C GLY A 165 4.38 15.10 -0.67
N PHE A 166 4.34 15.26 -2.00
CA PHE A 166 5.48 15.52 -2.85
C PHE A 166 5.55 17.00 -3.24
N CYS A 167 6.71 17.62 -3.05
CA CYS A 167 7.07 18.94 -3.55
C CYS A 167 8.18 18.81 -4.58
N ARG A 168 8.08 19.49 -5.73
CA ARG A 168 9.14 19.47 -6.76
C ARG A 168 10.52 19.92 -6.26
N ARG A 169 10.57 20.75 -5.21
CA ARG A 169 11.81 21.29 -4.63
C ARG A 169 12.33 20.47 -3.46
N CYS A 170 11.43 19.96 -2.63
CA CYS A 170 11.80 19.31 -1.35
C CYS A 170 11.67 17.78 -1.38
N GLY A 171 11.11 17.21 -2.44
CA GLY A 171 10.81 15.77 -2.52
C GLY A 171 9.58 15.39 -1.67
N LEU A 172 9.60 14.17 -1.12
CA LEU A 172 8.57 13.72 -0.19
C LEU A 172 8.77 14.36 1.17
N VAL A 173 7.78 15.12 1.63
CA VAL A 173 7.89 15.89 2.87
C VAL A 173 6.62 15.86 3.70
N VAL A 174 6.82 15.97 5.00
CA VAL A 174 5.80 16.26 6.01
C VAL A 174 6.26 17.50 6.77
N THR A 175 5.81 18.67 6.34
CA THR A 175 6.31 19.95 6.89
C THR A 175 5.32 21.07 6.68
N PRO A 176 5.30 22.12 7.54
CA PRO A 176 4.64 23.37 7.20
C PRO A 176 5.23 23.95 5.91
N CYS A 177 4.43 24.05 4.84
CA CYS A 177 4.87 24.64 3.58
C CYS A 177 4.28 26.04 3.42
N ARG A 178 5.14 27.08 3.53
CA ARG A 178 4.73 28.48 3.34
C ARG A 178 4.55 28.86 1.86
N ASN A 179 4.97 28.00 0.94
CA ASN A 179 4.97 28.29 -0.50
C ASN A 179 3.69 27.84 -1.21
N ILE A 180 2.79 27.12 -0.53
CA ILE A 180 1.50 26.78 -1.10
C ILE A 180 0.60 28.00 -1.00
N LYS A 181 0.16 28.51 -2.14
CA LYS A 181 -0.83 29.59 -2.23
C LYS A 181 -2.19 28.92 -2.46
N LEU A 182 -3.03 28.90 -1.43
CA LEU A 182 -4.42 28.44 -1.51
C LEU A 182 -5.32 29.56 -2.05
#